data_AF-A0A0Q7DQE9-F1
#
_entry.id   AF-A0A0Q7DQE9-F1
#
_cell.length_a   1.000
_cell.length_b   1.000
_cell.length_c   1.000
_cell.angle_alpha   90.00
_cell.angle_beta   90.00
_cell.angle_gamma   90.00
#
_symmetry.space_group_name_H-M   'P 1'
#
loop_
_entity.id
_entity.type
_entity.pdbx_description
1 polymer ?
#
loop_
_entity_poly.entity_id
_entity_poly.type
_entity_poly.pdbx_seq_one_letter_code
_entity_poly.pdbx_strand_id
1 'polypeptide(L)'
;MIPASDLYFLFAFPVVLLLVFGFLMFGRGLEPEKRQRVERIMAAIVYPVITVFWFWKSYEYALKEHWAFAVGMLGVGLIFTLNGVRAVREGRLAPRKRAR
;
A
#
# COMPACT_ATOMS: atom_id res chain seq x y z
N MET A 1 20.25 18.11 -2.64
CA MET A 1 20.46 17.05 -1.64
C MET A 1 19.13 16.36 -1.40
N ILE A 2 19.05 15.05 -1.59
CA ILE A 2 17.82 14.28 -1.29
C ILE A 2 17.69 14.21 0.24
N PRO A 3 16.56 14.62 0.83
CA PRO A 3 16.33 14.51 2.26
C PRO A 3 16.51 13.06 2.73
N ALA A 4 17.18 12.83 3.86
CA ALA A 4 17.39 11.48 4.39
C ALA A 4 16.08 10.68 4.56
N SER A 5 14.97 11.37 4.85
CA SER A 5 13.62 10.79 4.91
C SER A 5 13.13 10.18 3.60
N ASP A 6 13.55 10.70 2.45
CA ASP A 6 13.24 10.13 1.14
C ASP A 6 14.12 8.91 0.84
N LEU A 7 15.35 8.88 1.39
CA LEU A 7 16.29 7.76 1.25
C LEU A 7 15.83 6.55 2.06
N TYR A 8 15.41 6.74 3.32
CA TYR A 8 14.81 5.66 4.13
C TYR A 8 13.59 5.05 3.46
N PHE A 9 12.80 5.84 2.74
CA PHE A 9 11.61 5.36 2.06
C PHE A 9 11.91 4.62 0.75
N LEU A 10 12.95 5.04 0.02
CA LEU A 10 13.45 4.33 -1.17
C LEU A 10 13.83 2.88 -0.84
N PHE A 11 14.26 2.62 0.40
CA PHE A 11 14.56 1.27 0.90
C PHE A 11 13.38 0.63 1.63
N ALA A 12 12.65 1.36 2.47
CA ALA A 12 11.55 0.83 3.27
C ALA A 12 10.33 0.42 2.42
N PHE A 13 10.00 1.18 1.38
CA PHE A 13 8.87 0.86 0.50
C PHE A 13 9.06 -0.47 -0.26
N PRO A 14 10.20 -0.74 -0.92
CA PRO A 14 10.47 -2.05 -1.50
C PRO A 14 10.48 -3.17 -0.45
N VAL A 15 10.97 -2.93 0.77
CA VAL A 15 10.96 -3.92 1.84
C VAL A 15 9.53 -4.25 2.29
N VAL A 16 8.66 -3.24 2.46
CA VAL A 16 7.24 -3.44 2.77
C VAL A 16 6.54 -4.20 1.63
N LEU A 17 6.83 -3.84 0.37
CA LEU A 17 6.32 -4.58 -0.79
C LEU A 17 6.82 -6.04 -0.81
N LEU A 18 8.10 -6.27 -0.52
CA LEU A 18 8.69 -7.61 -0.44
C LEU A 18 8.08 -8.43 0.70
N LEU A 19 7.77 -7.81 1.85
CA LEU A 19 7.08 -8.48 2.95
C LEU A 19 5.63 -8.83 2.57
N VAL A 20 4.93 -7.93 1.87
CA VAL A 20 3.58 -8.20 1.36
C VAL A 20 3.59 -9.30 0.29
N PHE A 21 4.52 -9.23 -0.67
CA PHE A 21 4.67 -10.25 -1.72
C PHE A 21 5.14 -11.60 -1.15
N GLY A 22 6.07 -11.57 -0.20
CA GLY A 22 6.54 -12.73 0.53
C GLY A 22 5.38 -13.39 1.26
N PHE A 23 4.59 -12.61 2.00
CA PHE A 23 3.40 -13.13 2.66
C PHE A 23 2.39 -13.75 1.66
N LEU A 24 2.15 -13.11 0.53
CA LEU A 24 1.26 -13.61 -0.52
C LEU A 24 1.78 -14.89 -1.22
N MET A 25 3.10 -15.01 -1.40
CA MET A 25 3.73 -16.19 -2.03
C MET A 25 3.86 -17.36 -1.05
N PHE A 26 4.33 -17.12 0.18
CA PHE A 26 4.56 -18.14 1.19
C PHE A 26 3.29 -18.54 1.96
N GLY A 27 2.23 -17.72 1.92
CA GLY A 27 0.91 -18.04 2.49
C GLY A 27 0.15 -19.17 1.76
N ARG A 28 0.76 -19.81 0.75
CA ARG A 28 0.19 -20.97 0.04
C ARG A 28 0.00 -22.22 0.92
N GLY A 29 0.74 -22.34 2.03
CA GLY A 29 0.62 -23.45 2.98
C GLY A 29 -0.43 -23.26 4.08
N LEU A 30 -1.08 -22.09 4.15
CA LEU A 30 -2.11 -21.79 5.15
C LEU A 30 -3.48 -22.29 4.68
N GLU A 31 -4.27 -22.82 5.64
CA GLU A 31 -5.69 -23.13 5.41
C GLU A 31 -6.41 -21.93 4.78
N PRO A 32 -7.30 -22.16 3.79
CA PRO A 32 -7.94 -21.10 3.02
C PRO A 32 -8.60 -20.02 3.88
N GLU A 33 -9.21 -20.43 4.99
CA GLU A 33 -9.90 -19.54 5.94
C GLU A 33 -8.93 -18.63 6.71
N LYS A 34 -7.84 -19.20 7.23
CA LYS A 34 -6.78 -18.44 7.92
C LYS A 34 -6.09 -17.47 6.98
N ARG A 35 -5.82 -17.91 5.74
CA ARG A 35 -5.24 -17.06 4.70
C ARG A 35 -6.14 -15.86 4.38
N GLN A 36 -7.45 -16.08 4.19
CA GLN A 36 -8.37 -14.99 3.88
C GLN A 36 -8.49 -13.98 5.04
N ARG A 37 -8.46 -14.47 6.29
CA ARG A 37 -8.46 -13.59 7.47
C ARG A 37 -7.21 -12.72 7.54
N VAL A 38 -6.03 -13.29 7.31
CA VAL A 38 -4.79 -12.52 7.33
C VAL A 38 -4.69 -11.58 6.12
N GLU A 39 -5.12 -11.99 4.93
CA GLU A 39 -5.23 -11.09 3.77
C GLU A 39 -6.14 -9.89 4.09
N ARG A 40 -7.26 -10.08 4.79
CA ARG A 40 -8.12 -8.95 5.16
C ARG A 40 -7.47 -8.01 6.17
N ILE A 41 -6.81 -8.56 7.19
CA ILE A 41 -6.09 -7.77 8.21
C ILE A 41 -4.93 -7.00 7.58
N MET A 42 -4.14 -7.65 6.74
CA MET A 42 -3.04 -7.03 6.01
C MET A 42 -3.57 -5.91 5.11
N ALA A 43 -4.68 -6.12 4.40
CA ALA A 43 -5.27 -5.07 3.57
C ALA A 43 -5.70 -3.87 4.42
N ALA A 44 -6.37 -4.13 5.54
CA ALA A 44 -6.86 -3.10 6.46
C ALA A 44 -5.73 -2.30 7.13
N ILE A 45 -4.51 -2.82 7.21
CA ILE A 45 -3.36 -2.12 7.80
C ILE A 45 -2.50 -1.46 6.71
N VAL A 46 -2.13 -2.23 5.67
CA VAL A 46 -1.18 -1.79 4.65
C VAL A 46 -1.76 -0.65 3.81
N TYR A 47 -3.01 -0.75 3.37
CA TYR A 47 -3.59 0.30 2.53
C TYR A 47 -3.70 1.65 3.26
N PRO A 48 -4.22 1.74 4.50
CA PRO A 48 -4.24 3.01 5.23
C PRO A 48 -2.85 3.58 5.51
N VAL A 49 -1.88 2.75 5.91
CA VAL A 49 -0.51 3.22 6.18
C VAL A 49 0.13 3.81 4.93
N ILE A 50 0.03 3.11 3.79
CA ILE A 50 0.55 3.60 2.50
C ILE A 50 -0.18 4.88 2.09
N THR A 51 -1.51 4.91 2.23
CA THR A 51 -2.34 6.07 1.87
C THR A 51 -1.95 7.32 2.65
N VAL A 52 -1.89 7.22 3.98
CA VAL A 52 -1.51 8.34 4.86
C VAL A 52 -0.12 8.85 4.49
N PHE A 53 0.81 7.95 4.20
CA PHE A 53 2.15 8.33 3.75
C PHE A 53 2.12 9.16 2.47
N TRP A 54 1.41 8.71 1.42
CA TRP A 54 1.38 9.44 0.15
C TRP A 54 0.70 10.81 0.27
N PHE A 55 -0.34 10.92 1.11
CA PHE A 55 -0.95 12.22 1.40
C PHE A 55 -0.03 13.13 2.22
N TRP A 56 0.68 12.57 3.21
CA TRP A 56 1.68 13.32 3.97
C TRP A 56 2.78 13.86 3.05
N LYS A 57 3.29 13.04 2.12
CA LYS A 57 4.27 13.49 1.12
C LYS A 57 3.70 14.53 0.18
N SER A 58 2.49 14.32 -0.33
CA SER A 58 1.80 15.31 -1.15
C SER A 58 1.76 16.68 -0.44
N TYR A 59 1.42 16.68 0.85
CA TYR A 59 1.44 17.88 1.68
C TYR A 59 2.84 18.48 1.85
N GLU A 60 3.87 17.69 2.19
CA GLU A 60 5.25 18.16 2.30
C GLU A 60 5.77 18.78 0.99
N TYR A 61 5.46 18.18 -0.16
CA TYR A 61 5.86 18.69 -1.47
C TYR A 61 5.07 19.95 -1.86
N ALA A 62 3.80 20.06 -1.47
CA ALA A 62 3.01 21.27 -1.67
C ALA A 62 3.58 22.46 -0.88
N LEU A 63 3.97 22.23 0.39
CA LEU A 63 4.61 23.25 1.22
C LEU A 63 5.96 23.73 0.68
N LYS A 64 6.68 22.87 -0.05
CA LYS A 64 7.96 23.20 -0.70
C LYS A 64 7.81 23.78 -2.10
N GLU A 65 6.59 24.15 -2.49
CA GLU A 65 6.23 24.69 -3.82
C GLU A 65 6.53 23.73 -5.00
N HIS A 66 6.76 22.46 -4.71
CA HIS A 66 6.99 21.41 -5.71
C HIS A 66 5.67 20.79 -6.18
N TRP A 67 4.83 21.62 -6.80
CA TRP A 67 3.44 21.28 -7.16
C TRP A 67 3.30 20.03 -8.03
N ALA A 68 4.20 19.83 -9.01
CA ALA A 68 4.18 18.64 -9.87
C ALA A 68 4.32 17.33 -9.07
N PHE A 69 5.24 17.31 -8.09
CA PHE A 69 5.43 16.16 -7.21
C PHE A 69 4.28 16.02 -6.22
N ALA A 70 3.77 17.13 -5.67
CA ALA A 70 2.64 17.12 -4.75
C ALA A 70 1.39 16.49 -5.37
N VAL A 71 1.05 16.88 -6.62
CA VAL A 71 -0.08 16.35 -7.37
C VAL A 71 0.14 14.88 -7.74
N GLY A 72 1.36 14.49 -8.16
CA GLY A 72 1.69 13.10 -8.43
C GLY A 72 1.52 12.20 -7.20
N MET A 73 2.03 12.64 -6.06
CA MET A 73 1.92 11.91 -4.77
C MET A 73 0.46 11.82 -4.30
N LEU A 74 -0.32 12.88 -4.49
CA LEU A 74 -1.76 12.90 -4.20
C LEU A 74 -2.52 11.87 -5.03
N GLY A 75 -2.22 11.80 -6.33
CA GLY A 75 -2.82 10.83 -7.24
C GLY A 75 -2.51 9.39 -6.83
N VAL A 76 -1.26 9.10 -6.45
CA VAL A 76 -0.88 7.78 -5.95
C VAL A 76 -1.61 7.47 -4.63
N GLY A 77 -1.67 8.41 -3.69
CA GLY A 77 -2.44 8.26 -2.45
C GLY A 77 -3.92 7.94 -2.68
N LEU A 78 -4.56 8.61 -3.64
CA LEU A 78 -5.94 8.31 -4.05
C LEU A 78 -6.10 6.90 -4.63
N ILE A 79 -5.17 6.45 -5.48
CA ILE A 79 -5.20 5.08 -6.03
C ILE A 79 -5.15 4.04 -4.90
N PHE A 80 -4.23 4.22 -3.93
CA PHE A 80 -4.16 3.32 -2.77
C PHE A 80 -5.39 3.41 -1.87
N THR A 81 -5.97 4.60 -1.70
CA THR A 81 -7.22 4.77 -0.94
C THR A 81 -8.35 3.97 -1.58
N LEU A 82 -8.56 4.13 -2.88
CA LEU A 82 -9.62 3.46 -3.62
C LEU A 82 -9.43 1.94 -3.62
N ASN A 83 -8.19 1.47 -3.81
CA ASN A 83 -7.87 0.05 -3.74
C ASN A 83 -8.04 -0.51 -2.32
N GLY A 84 -7.68 0.24 -1.28
CA GLY A 84 -7.89 -0.13 0.11
C GLY A 84 -9.37 -0.27 0.46
N VAL A 85 -10.18 0.71 0.07
CA VAL A 85 -11.64 0.67 0.26
C VAL A 85 -12.25 -0.52 -0.47
N ARG A 86 -11.84 -0.79 -1.71
CA ARG A 86 -12.27 -1.99 -2.46
C ARG A 86 -11.85 -3.27 -1.76
N ALA A 87 -10.59 -3.39 -1.35
CA ALA A 87 -10.07 -4.57 -0.67
C ALA A 87 -10.79 -4.86 0.67
N VAL A 88 -11.12 -3.82 1.44
CA VAL A 88 -11.88 -3.94 2.70
C VAL A 88 -13.33 -4.36 2.44
N ARG A 89 -13.99 -3.72 1.46
CA ARG A 89 -15.37 -4.05 1.05
C ARG A 89 -15.49 -5.48 0.52
N GLU A 90 -14.53 -5.92 -0.29
CA GLU A 90 -14.49 -7.27 -0.86
C GLU A 90 -13.93 -8.31 0.13
N GLY A 91 -13.32 -7.87 1.23
CA GLY A 91 -12.70 -8.72 2.24
C GLY A 91 -11.53 -9.55 1.70
N ARG A 92 -10.84 -9.05 0.67
CA ARG A 92 -9.78 -9.75 -0.08
C ARG A 92 -8.72 -8.76 -0.52
N LEU A 93 -7.44 -9.14 -0.39
CA LEU A 93 -6.30 -8.26 -0.67
C LEU A 93 -5.98 -8.19 -2.18
N ALA A 94 -6.33 -9.23 -2.95
CA ALA A 94 -6.22 -9.26 -4.41
C ALA A 94 -7.47 -9.90 -5.05
N PRO A 95 -7.97 -9.39 -6.18
CA PRO A 95 -9.03 -10.04 -6.93
C PRO A 95 -8.48 -11.33 -7.56
N ARG A 96 -8.60 -12.45 -6.85
CA ARG A 96 -8.44 -13.77 -7.47
C ARG A 96 -9.56 -13.91 -8.49
N LYS A 97 -9.22 -13.95 -9.79
CA LYS A 97 -10.09 -14.54 -10.81
C LYS A 97 -10.58 -15.86 -10.22
N ARG A 98 -11.90 -16.02 -10.08
CA ARG A 98 -12.49 -17.33 -9.79
C ARG A 98 -11.88 -18.30 -10.81
N ALA A 99 -11.19 -19.33 -10.35
CA ALA A 99 -10.89 -20.47 -11.21
C ALA A 99 -12.26 -20.96 -11.67
N ARG A 100 -12.50 -20.84 -12.99
CA ARG A 100 -13.60 -21.53 -13.65
C ARG A 100 -13.25 -23.01 -13.69
#